data_AF-A0AAD0WYL2-F1
#
_entry.id   AF-A0AAD0WYL2-F1
#
_cell.length_a   1.000
_cell.length_b   1.000
_cell.length_c   1.000
_cell.angle_alpha   90.00
_cell.angle_beta   90.00
_cell.angle_gamma   90.00
#
_symmetry.space_group_name_H-M   'P 1'
#
loop_
_entity.id
_entity.type
_entity.pdbx_description
1 polymer ?
#
loop_
_entity_poly.entity_id
_entity_poly.type
_entity_poly.pdbx_seq_one_letter_code
_entity_poly.pdbx_strand_id
1 'polypeptide(L)'
;MLAGKPLSYKLQFVVIFIIHIALLYWIYWLLQNTGALSTMKVMAHFTGIAIYGALLIRGCAAWAKWHHLNDIKKLQDKQDKENNQK
;
A
#
# COMPACT_ATOMS: atom_id res chain seq x y z
N MET A 1 19.57 24.04 1.64
CA MET A 1 20.00 22.65 1.92
C MET A 1 18.77 21.76 1.86
N LEU A 2 18.89 20.63 1.16
CA LEU A 2 17.87 19.64 0.80
C LEU A 2 16.75 19.48 1.84
N ALA A 3 15.48 19.74 1.48
CA ALA A 3 14.59 18.80 0.80
C ALA A 3 13.50 18.30 1.76
N GLY A 4 12.48 19.14 1.99
CA GLY A 4 11.19 18.72 2.56
C GLY A 4 10.37 17.88 1.58
N LYS A 5 11.02 16.89 0.96
CA LYS A 5 10.45 15.99 -0.05
C LYS A 5 9.64 14.88 0.64
N PRO A 6 8.58 14.37 0.00
CA PRO A 6 7.51 13.63 0.65
C PRO A 6 8.00 12.28 1.17
N LEU A 7 8.29 12.21 2.47
CA LEU A 7 8.62 10.96 3.16
C LEU A 7 7.50 9.91 2.99
N SER A 8 6.25 10.37 2.84
CA SER A 8 5.09 9.53 2.54
C SER A 8 5.24 8.70 1.25
N TYR A 9 5.93 9.19 0.22
CA TYR A 9 6.06 8.46 -1.05
C TYR A 9 6.98 7.24 -0.92
N LYS A 10 8.07 7.40 -0.13
CA LYS A 10 8.98 6.30 0.20
C LYS A 10 8.30 5.30 1.13
N LEU A 11 7.53 5.79 2.10
CA LEU A 11 6.83 4.95 3.07
C LEU A 11 5.76 4.07 2.41
N GLN A 12 4.97 4.62 1.47
CA GLN A 12 3.93 3.89 0.76
C GLN A 12 4.52 2.74 -0.09
N PHE A 13 5.63 3.02 -0.78
CA PHE A 13 6.36 2.00 -1.54
C PHE A 13 6.93 0.90 -0.63
N VAL A 14 7.51 1.27 0.51
CA VAL A 14 8.04 0.32 1.50
C VAL A 14 6.94 -0.55 2.09
N VAL A 15 5.77 0.02 2.44
CA VAL A 15 4.63 -0.73 2.99
C VAL A 15 4.13 -1.75 1.99
N ILE A 16 3.94 -1.37 0.72
CA ILE A 16 3.50 -2.31 -0.33
C ILE A 16 4.55 -3.40 -0.55
N PHE A 17 5.83 -3.04 -0.57
CA PHE A 17 6.92 -3.98 -0.76
C PHE A 17 6.98 -5.02 0.38
N ILE A 18 6.84 -4.59 1.63
CA ILE A 18 6.79 -5.50 2.78
C ILE A 18 5.57 -6.42 2.71
N ILE A 19 4.39 -5.89 2.40
CA ILE A 19 3.17 -6.72 2.30
C ILE A 19 3.29 -7.72 1.13
N HIS A 20 3.89 -7.32 0.01
CA HIS A 20 4.18 -8.23 -1.10
C HIS A 20 5.10 -9.37 -0.68
N ILE A 21 6.21 -9.06 -0.01
CA ILE A 21 7.13 -10.09 0.48
C ILE A 21 6.44 -11.02 1.48
N ALA A 22 5.61 -10.47 2.38
CA ALA A 22 4.84 -11.28 3.32
C ALA A 22 3.88 -12.23 2.59
N LEU A 23 3.22 -11.79 1.51
CA LEU A 23 2.37 -12.63 0.65
C LEU A 23 3.16 -13.75 -0.02
N LEU A 24 4.34 -13.44 -0.58
CA LEU A 24 5.23 -14.46 -1.16
C LEU A 24 5.72 -15.47 -0.12
N TYR A 25 6.12 -14.99 1.06
CA TYR A 25 6.53 -15.85 2.17
C TYR A 25 5.38 -16.74 2.63
N TRP A 26 4.16 -16.20 2.68
CA TRP A 26 2.96 -16.96 3.02
C TRP A 26 2.69 -18.07 2.00
N ILE A 27 2.79 -17.78 0.70
CA ILE A 27 2.65 -18.80 -0.36
C ILE A 27 3.74 -19.87 -0.21
N TYR A 28 4.99 -19.46 0.03
CA TYR A 28 6.11 -20.38 0.21
C TYR A 28 5.90 -21.31 1.42
N TRP A 29 5.51 -20.74 2.57
CA TRP A 29 5.21 -21.48 3.79
C TRP A 29 4.02 -22.42 3.60
N LEU A 30 2.99 -21.97 2.86
CA LEU A 30 1.84 -22.79 2.49
C LEU A 30 2.32 -23.97 1.63
N LEU A 31 3.09 -23.72 0.57
CA LEU A 31 3.56 -24.74 -0.37
C LEU A 31 4.42 -25.80 0.32
N GLN A 32 5.26 -25.38 1.27
CA GLN A 32 6.10 -26.28 2.06
C GLN A 32 5.29 -27.17 3.03
N ASN A 33 4.13 -26.69 3.51
CA ASN A 33 3.19 -27.46 4.32
C ASN A 33 2.13 -28.22 3.49
N THR A 34 1.90 -27.83 2.23
CA THR A 34 0.89 -28.45 1.34
C THR A 34 1.24 -29.88 0.96
N GLY A 35 2.53 -30.25 0.95
CA GLY A 35 2.96 -31.63 0.75
C GLY A 35 2.55 -32.59 1.88
N ALA A 36 2.09 -32.06 3.04
CA ALA A 36 1.74 -32.83 4.22
C ALA A 36 0.26 -32.67 4.68
N LEU A 37 -0.51 -31.69 4.18
CA LEU A 37 -1.85 -31.38 4.70
C LEU A 37 -2.86 -30.91 3.63
N SER A 38 -4.01 -31.61 3.63
CA SER A 38 -5.27 -31.42 2.88
C SER A 38 -5.40 -30.19 1.94
N THR A 39 -5.61 -30.48 0.65
CA THR A 39 -5.91 -29.56 -0.47
C THR A 39 -6.98 -28.51 -0.15
N MET A 40 -7.94 -28.84 0.71
CA MET A 40 -9.02 -27.93 1.10
C MET A 40 -8.51 -26.68 1.84
N LYS A 41 -7.47 -26.84 2.68
CA LYS A 41 -6.87 -25.73 3.44
C LYS A 41 -6.04 -24.81 2.55
N VAL A 42 -5.47 -25.37 1.50
CA VAL A 42 -4.68 -24.68 0.47
C VAL A 42 -5.58 -23.76 -0.36
N MET A 43 -6.72 -24.27 -0.84
CA MET A 43 -7.68 -23.49 -1.64
C MET A 43 -8.26 -22.31 -0.87
N ALA A 44 -8.58 -22.50 0.42
CA ALA A 44 -9.04 -21.42 1.29
C ALA A 44 -7.97 -20.34 1.49
N HIS A 45 -6.71 -20.74 1.72
CA HIS A 45 -5.58 -19.82 1.83
C HIS A 45 -5.28 -19.06 0.53
N PHE A 46 -5.33 -19.75 -0.61
CA PHE A 46 -5.11 -19.16 -1.93
C PHE A 46 -6.15 -18.08 -2.24
N THR A 47 -7.41 -18.35 -1.90
CA THR A 47 -8.52 -17.38 -2.03
C THR A 47 -8.30 -16.18 -1.13
N GLY A 48 -7.88 -16.38 0.12
CA GLY A 48 -7.51 -15.31 1.03
C GLY A 48 -6.39 -14.42 0.45
N ILE A 49 -5.31 -15.04 -0.03
CA ILE A 49 -4.17 -14.34 -0.64
C ILE A 49 -4.61 -13.50 -1.85
N ALA A 50 -5.43 -14.05 -2.74
CA ALA A 50 -5.96 -13.34 -3.90
C ALA A 50 -6.82 -12.12 -3.49
N ILE A 51 -7.71 -12.30 -2.51
CA ILE A 51 -8.57 -11.23 -1.98
C ILE A 51 -7.73 -10.14 -1.31
N TYR A 52 -6.76 -10.52 -0.48
CA TYR A 52 -5.84 -9.58 0.17
C TYR A 52 -5.01 -8.81 -0.86
N GLY A 53 -4.51 -9.49 -1.90
CA GLY A 53 -3.80 -8.84 -3.01
C GLY A 53 -4.66 -7.80 -3.72
N ALA A 54 -5.90 -8.15 -4.09
CA ALA A 54 -6.82 -7.24 -4.76
C ALA A 54 -7.21 -6.03 -3.89
N LEU A 55 -7.49 -6.25 -2.60
CA LEU A 55 -7.76 -5.21 -1.62
C LEU A 55 -6.55 -4.29 -1.41
N LEU A 56 -5.33 -4.83 -1.44
CA LEU A 56 -4.12 -4.04 -1.28
C LEU A 56 -3.91 -3.06 -2.44
N ILE A 57 -4.13 -3.50 -3.68
CA ILE A 57 -4.05 -2.64 -4.87
C ILE A 57 -5.15 -1.58 -4.85
N ARG A 58 -6.38 -1.95 -4.52
CA ARG A 58 -7.50 -1.01 -4.41
C ARG A 58 -7.30 0.00 -3.28
N GLY A 59 -6.79 -0.46 -2.15
CA GLY A 59 -6.40 0.36 -1.01
C GLY A 59 -5.32 1.36 -1.42
N CYS A 60 -4.28 0.92 -2.13
CA CYS A 60 -3.23 1.79 -2.65
C CYS A 60 -3.80 2.89 -3.58
N ALA A 61 -4.67 2.52 -4.52
CA ALA A 61 -5.29 3.48 -5.45
C ALA A 61 -6.18 4.50 -4.73
N ALA A 62 -7.01 4.06 -3.76
CA ALA A 62 -7.87 4.94 -2.98
C ALA A 62 -7.07 5.88 -2.06
N TRP A 63 -6.00 5.37 -1.45
CA TRP A 63 -5.13 6.14 -0.56
C TRP A 63 -4.25 7.13 -1.33
N ALA A 64 -3.76 6.75 -2.52
CA ALA A 64 -3.06 7.65 -3.43
C ALA A 64 -3.97 8.80 -3.89
N LYS A 65 -5.24 8.52 -4.20
CA LYS A 65 -6.24 9.54 -4.56
C LYS A 65 -6.52 10.50 -3.39
N TRP A 66 -6.67 9.96 -2.17
CA TRP A 66 -6.91 10.78 -0.97
C TRP A 66 -5.69 11.65 -0.62
N HIS A 67 -4.48 11.12 -0.78
CA HIS A 67 -3.24 11.85 -0.54
C HIS A 67 -2.99 12.95 -1.59
N HIS A 68 -3.28 12.71 -2.86
CA HIS A 68 -3.20 13.74 -3.92
C HIS A 68 -4.14 14.93 -3.63
N LEU A 69 -5.33 14.64 -3.07
CA LEU A 69 -6.28 15.67 -2.67
C LEU A 69 -5.78 16.50 -1.47
N ASN A 70 -5.12 15.87 -0.50
CA ASN A 70 -4.49 16.57 0.63
C ASN A 70 -3.27 17.41 0.22
N ASP A 71 -2.51 16.96 -0.77
CA ASP A 71 -1.36 17.71 -1.29
C ASP A 71 -1.82 18.98 -2.02
N ILE A 72 -2.84 18.87 -2.90
CA ILE A 72 -3.46 20.02 -3.57
C ILE A 72 -4.02 21.03 -2.54
N LYS A 73 -4.68 20.55 -1.49
CA LYS A 73 -5.27 21.42 -0.46
C LYS A 73 -4.21 22.20 0.33
N LYS A 74 -3.03 21.60 0.56
CA LYS A 74 -1.88 22.27 1.19
C LYS A 74 -1.22 23.30 0.27
N LEU A 75 -1.16 23.02 -1.03
CA LEU A 75 -0.65 23.97 -2.02
C LEU A 75 -1.59 25.18 -2.15
N GLN A 76 -2.90 24.94 -2.11
CA GLN A 76 -3.92 25.99 -2.16
C GLN A 76 -3.93 26.87 -0.90
N ASP A 77 -3.78 26.29 0.30
CA ASP A 77 -3.64 27.06 1.56
C ASP A 77 -2.36 27.91 1.58
N LYS A 78 -1.25 27.40 1.03
CA LYS A 78 -0.02 28.18 0.88
C LYS A 78 -0.19 29.36 -0.09
N GLN A 79 -0.84 29.14 -1.22
CA GLN A 79 -1.10 30.20 -2.21
C GLN A 79 -2.05 31.26 -1.67
N ASP A 80 -3.09 30.87 -0.93
CA ASP A 80 -4.03 31.79 -0.29
C ASP A 80 -3.34 32.70 0.74
N LYS A 81 -2.47 32.12 1.59
CA LYS A 81 -1.68 32.89 2.56
C LYS A 81 -0.68 33.84 1.91
N GLU A 82 -0.09 33.45 0.78
CA GLU A 82 0.86 34.31 0.04
C GLU A 82 0.15 35.46 -0.68
N ASN A 83 -1.09 35.24 -1.14
CA ASN A 83 -1.90 36.26 -1.82
C ASN A 83 -2.58 37.22 -0.83
N ASN A 84 -2.89 36.77 0.39
CA ASN A 84 -3.45 37.63 1.46
C ASN A 84 -2.39 38.52 2.13
N GLN A 85 -1.10 38.28 1.87
CA GLN A 85 0.02 39.03 2.45
C GLN A 85 0.65 40.05 1.47
N LYS A 86 0.11 40.19 0.26
CA LYS A 86 0.44 41.25 -0.72
C LYS A 86 -0.64 42.32 -0.74
#